data_AF-A0A453HPL6-F1
#
_entry.id   AF-A0A453HPL6-F1
#
_cell.length_a   1.000
_cell.length_b   1.000
_cell.length_c   1.000
_cell.angle_alpha   90.00
_cell.angle_beta   90.00
_cell.angle_gamma   90.00
#
_symmetry.space_group_name_H-M   'P 1'
#
loop_
_entity.id
_entity.type
_entity.pdbx_description
1 polymer ?
#
loop_
_entity_poly.entity_id
_entity_poly.type
_entity_poly.pdbx_seq_one_letter_code
_entity_poly.pdbx_strand_id
1 'polypeptide(L)'
;MLKSYMPPASRMHVFVRQYTRLQFDRERDESYEEKRTMIGGAVRRTNLAIERHASKIYTRNMFEEFGRLLLEGTAYNVTEVERMKKYITTHNNAAKREKWSRVEYEVTINDDKSIFTCECGQFEHTRMLCCHALRVR
;
A
#
# COMPACT_ATOMS: atom_id res chain seq x y z
N MET A 1 2.33 19.40 -0.63
CA MET A 1 2.80 19.74 0.73
C MET A 1 3.52 21.08 0.77
N LEU A 2 4.67 21.32 0.11
CA LEU A 2 5.33 22.63 0.23
C LEU A 2 4.50 23.83 -0.29
N LYS A 3 3.68 23.61 -1.33
CA LYS A 3 2.81 24.64 -1.93
C LYS A 3 1.80 25.26 -0.95
N SER A 4 1.39 24.56 0.12
CA SER A 4 0.50 25.14 1.14
C SER A 4 1.23 25.97 2.19
N TYR A 5 2.56 25.87 2.26
CA TYR A 5 3.40 26.60 3.21
C TYR A 5 4.02 27.86 2.61
N MET A 6 4.06 27.97 1.27
CA MET A 6 4.83 29.03 0.61
C MET A 6 4.20 29.45 -0.73
N PRO A 7 3.99 30.77 -0.96
CA PRO A 7 3.55 31.27 -2.25
C PRO A 7 4.68 31.24 -3.30
N PRO A 8 4.34 31.23 -4.60
CA PRO A 8 5.31 31.25 -5.70
C PRO A 8 6.28 32.43 -5.60
N ALA A 9 7.49 32.27 -6.16
CA ALA A 9 8.54 33.32 -6.25
C ALA A 9 9.01 33.91 -4.90
N SER A 10 8.78 33.21 -3.80
CA SER A 10 9.22 33.67 -2.49
C SER A 10 10.74 33.57 -2.31
N ARG A 11 11.33 34.53 -1.57
CA ARG A 11 12.79 34.65 -1.38
C ARG A 11 13.37 33.46 -0.61
N MET A 12 14.65 33.13 -0.87
CA MET A 12 15.33 31.96 -0.26
C MET A 12 15.30 31.93 1.27
N HIS A 13 15.45 33.06 1.96
CA HIS A 13 15.37 33.08 3.44
C HIS A 13 13.98 32.68 3.97
N VAL A 14 12.91 32.98 3.21
CA VAL A 14 11.55 32.55 3.53
C VAL A 14 11.41 31.05 3.31
N PHE A 15 12.05 30.50 2.27
CA PHE A 15 12.05 29.07 1.97
C PHE A 15 12.62 28.28 3.13
N VAL A 16 13.82 28.66 3.58
CA VAL A 16 14.50 27.99 4.70
C VAL A 16 13.58 27.95 5.92
N ARG A 17 13.00 29.10 6.30
CA ARG A 17 12.10 29.18 7.45
C ARG A 17 10.85 28.31 7.30
N GLN A 18 10.19 28.34 6.14
CA GLN A 18 8.98 27.53 5.92
C GLN A 18 9.27 26.04 5.79
N TYR A 19 10.43 25.68 5.23
CA TYR A 19 10.87 24.30 5.15
C TYR A 19 11.14 23.74 6.55
N THR A 20 11.83 24.48 7.42
CA THR A 20 12.01 24.08 8.83
C THR A 20 10.68 23.87 9.53
N ARG A 21 9.71 24.77 9.33
CA ARG A 21 8.36 24.61 9.88
C ARG A 21 7.66 23.33 9.36
N LEU A 22 7.75 23.07 8.05
CA LEU A 22 7.22 21.87 7.44
C LEU A 22 7.83 20.60 8.06
N GLN A 23 9.15 20.57 8.29
CA GLN A 23 9.80 19.44 8.95
C GLN A 23 9.27 19.24 10.37
N PHE A 24 9.20 20.30 11.17
CA PHE A 24 8.67 20.24 12.53
C PHE A 24 7.22 19.74 12.58
N ASP A 25 6.34 20.26 11.71
CA ASP A 25 4.95 19.80 11.63
C ASP A 25 4.88 18.31 11.26
N ARG A 26 5.71 17.85 10.33
CA ARG A 26 5.77 16.43 9.94
C ARG A 26 6.25 15.54 11.07
N GLU A 27 7.34 15.90 11.75
CA GLU A 27 7.86 15.14 12.90
C GLU A 27 6.82 15.05 14.02
N ARG A 28 6.09 16.14 14.28
CA ARG A 28 5.00 16.16 15.27
C ARG A 28 3.89 15.19 14.89
N ASP A 29 3.43 15.22 13.63
CA ASP A 29 2.34 14.40 13.15
C ASP A 29 2.74 12.90 13.11
N GLU A 30 3.99 12.60 12.70
CA GLU A 30 4.57 11.25 12.73
C GLU A 30 4.65 10.71 14.17
N SER A 31 5.14 11.51 15.13
CA SER A 31 5.20 11.13 16.55
C SER A 31 3.81 10.91 17.14
N TYR A 32 2.81 11.69 16.74
CA TYR A 32 1.44 11.51 17.16
C TYR A 32 0.87 10.16 16.69
N GLU A 33 1.01 9.84 15.41
CA GLU A 33 0.51 8.57 14.85
C GLU A 33 1.27 7.35 15.39
N GLU A 34 2.57 7.49 15.67
CA GLU A 34 3.37 6.45 16.33
C GLU A 34 2.82 6.12 17.72
N LYS A 35 2.64 7.15 18.57
CA LYS A 35 2.04 6.99 19.91
C LYS A 35 0.65 6.39 19.84
N ARG A 36 -0.18 6.86 18.90
CA ARG A 36 -1.55 6.37 18.73
C ARG A 36 -1.58 4.90 18.31
N THR A 37 -0.66 4.49 17.45
CA THR A 37 -0.49 3.08 17.04
C THR A 37 -0.04 2.22 18.23
N MET A 38 0.92 2.68 19.03
CA MET A 38 1.41 1.93 20.20
C MET A 38 0.35 1.73 21.29
N ILE A 39 -0.48 2.74 21.56
CA ILE A 39 -1.48 2.69 22.65
C ILE A 39 -2.71 1.88 22.25
N GLY A 40 -3.28 2.15 21.07
CA GLY A 40 -4.58 1.60 20.67
C GLY A 40 -4.50 0.29 19.88
N GLY A 41 -3.34 -0.03 19.32
CA GLY A 41 -3.20 -1.13 18.36
C GLY A 41 -4.11 -0.97 17.12
N ALA A 42 -3.98 -1.89 16.17
CA ALA A 42 -4.87 -1.95 15.01
C ALA A 42 -6.09 -2.84 15.33
N VAL A 43 -7.30 -2.34 15.04
CA VAL A 43 -8.54 -3.12 15.23
C VAL A 43 -8.69 -4.08 14.06
N ARG A 44 -8.53 -5.37 14.34
CA ARG A 44 -8.63 -6.44 13.34
C ARG A 44 -10.09 -6.72 13.00
N ARG A 45 -10.41 -6.76 11.71
CA ARG A 45 -11.76 -7.07 11.19
C ARG A 45 -11.97 -8.56 11.04
N THR A 46 -10.93 -9.31 10.70
CA THR A 46 -11.00 -10.76 10.56
C THR A 46 -9.89 -11.46 11.33
N ASN A 47 -10.03 -12.78 11.51
CA ASN A 47 -9.00 -13.58 12.18
C ASN A 47 -7.93 -14.17 11.24
N LEU A 48 -7.76 -13.61 10.03
CA LEU A 48 -6.76 -14.11 9.08
C LEU A 48 -5.33 -13.96 9.61
N ALA A 49 -4.50 -14.99 9.39
CA ALA A 49 -3.10 -14.99 9.84
C ALA A 49 -2.30 -13.83 9.23
N ILE A 50 -2.54 -13.49 7.97
CA ILE A 50 -1.89 -12.35 7.30
C ILE A 50 -2.29 -11.02 7.94
N GLU A 51 -3.55 -10.86 8.36
CA GLU A 51 -4.04 -9.68 9.05
C GLU A 51 -3.43 -9.57 10.47
N ARG A 52 -3.23 -10.69 11.19
CA ARG A 52 -2.48 -10.71 12.47
C ARG A 52 -1.06 -10.20 12.32
N HIS A 53 -0.42 -10.58 11.23
CA HIS A 53 0.97 -10.21 10.99
C HIS A 53 1.05 -8.73 10.60
N ALA A 54 0.20 -8.30 9.68
CA ALA A 54 0.09 -6.91 9.25
C ALA A 54 -0.21 -5.96 10.42
N SER A 55 -1.09 -6.33 11.36
CA SER A 55 -1.43 -5.48 12.51
C SER A 55 -0.27 -5.23 13.48
N LYS A 56 0.81 -6.02 13.39
CA LYS A 56 2.02 -5.86 14.21
C LYS A 56 3.10 -5.04 13.52
N ILE A 57 3.13 -5.06 12.19
CA ILE A 57 4.19 -4.43 11.39
C ILE A 57 3.76 -3.05 10.90
N TYR A 58 2.48 -2.88 10.60
CA TYR A 58 1.96 -1.64 10.03
C TYR A 58 1.48 -0.67 11.09
N THR A 59 1.71 0.62 10.82
CA THR A 59 1.02 1.70 11.52
C THR A 59 -0.48 1.56 11.34
N ARG A 60 -1.28 2.17 12.21
CA ARG A 60 -2.73 2.04 12.16
C ARG A 60 -3.31 2.36 10.77
N ASN A 61 -2.90 3.49 10.18
CA ASN A 61 -3.39 3.91 8.86
C ASN A 61 -2.96 2.93 7.75
N MET A 62 -1.73 2.43 7.82
CA MET A 62 -1.22 1.41 6.88
C MET A 62 -1.99 0.10 7.02
N PHE A 63 -2.36 -0.30 8.24
CA PHE A 63 -3.17 -1.49 8.47
C PHE A 63 -4.60 -1.35 7.95
N GLU A 64 -5.22 -0.18 8.13
CA GLU A 64 -6.55 0.10 7.58
C GLU A 64 -6.55 0.00 6.04
N GLU A 65 -5.53 0.58 5.39
CA GLU A 65 -5.35 0.49 3.94
C GLU A 65 -5.05 -0.94 3.47
N PHE A 66 -4.26 -1.69 4.22
CA PHE A 66 -4.03 -3.11 3.97
C PHE A 66 -5.33 -3.92 4.00
N GLY A 67 -6.22 -3.63 4.95
CA GLY A 67 -7.55 -4.24 5.01
C GLY A 67 -8.41 -3.92 3.79
N ARG A 68 -8.32 -2.69 3.26
CA ARG A 68 -8.98 -2.29 2.01
C ARG A 68 -8.44 -3.09 0.82
N LEU A 69 -7.12 -3.23 0.69
CA LEU A 69 -6.47 -3.98 -0.38
C LEU A 69 -6.79 -5.48 -0.32
N LEU A 70 -6.87 -6.07 0.88
CA LEU A 70 -7.32 -7.45 1.07
C LEU A 70 -8.75 -7.67 0.54
N LEU A 71 -9.66 -6.74 0.85
CA LEU A 71 -11.03 -6.80 0.36
C LEU A 71 -11.08 -6.61 -1.16
N GLU A 72 -10.35 -5.63 -1.68
CA GLU A 72 -10.28 -5.36 -3.12
C GLU A 72 -9.72 -6.55 -3.90
N GLY A 73 -8.78 -7.30 -3.33
CA GLY A 73 -8.22 -8.52 -3.93
C GLY A 73 -9.27 -9.60 -4.20
N THR A 74 -10.40 -9.59 -3.48
CA THR A 74 -11.52 -10.53 -3.72
C THR A 74 -12.21 -10.31 -5.07
N ALA A 75 -12.03 -9.14 -5.69
CA ALA A 75 -12.53 -8.82 -7.02
C ALA A 75 -11.66 -9.39 -8.16
N TYR A 76 -10.61 -10.16 -7.84
CA TYR A 76 -9.71 -10.78 -8.83
C TYR A 76 -9.73 -12.31 -8.70
N ASN A 77 -9.73 -12.98 -9.85
CA ASN A 77 -9.47 -14.40 -9.99
C ASN A 77 -8.00 -14.64 -10.27
N VAL A 78 -7.47 -15.79 -9.84
CA VAL A 78 -6.07 -16.16 -10.03
C VAL A 78 -5.98 -17.34 -10.98
N THR A 79 -5.14 -17.23 -11.99
CA THR A 79 -4.77 -18.32 -12.90
C THR A 79 -3.28 -18.59 -12.76
N GLU A 80 -2.92 -19.81 -12.39
CA GLU A 80 -1.53 -20.26 -12.34
C GLU A 80 -1.03 -20.53 -13.76
N VAL A 81 0.03 -19.83 -14.17
CA VAL A 81 0.63 -19.95 -15.50
C VAL A 81 1.89 -20.79 -15.46
N GLU A 82 2.70 -20.58 -14.42
CA GLU A 82 3.88 -21.39 -14.13
C GLU A 82 3.80 -21.86 -12.69
N ARG A 83 3.82 -23.18 -12.51
CA ARG A 83 3.55 -23.81 -11.21
C ARG A 83 4.46 -23.23 -10.12
N MET A 84 3.84 -22.68 -9.08
CA MET A 84 4.50 -22.09 -7.90
C MET A 84 5.48 -20.93 -8.20
N LYS A 85 5.35 -20.29 -9.37
CA LYS A 85 6.29 -19.24 -9.80
C LYS A 85 5.63 -18.04 -10.47
N LYS A 86 4.60 -18.25 -11.29
CA LYS A 86 3.94 -17.18 -12.03
C LYS A 86 2.43 -17.35 -12.03
N TYR A 87 1.74 -16.27 -11.67
CA TYR A 87 0.30 -16.18 -11.60
C TYR A 87 -0.18 -14.95 -12.37
N ILE A 88 -1.32 -15.07 -13.03
CA ILE A 88 -2.05 -13.92 -13.58
C ILE A 88 -3.29 -13.71 -12.73
N THR A 89 -3.52 -12.46 -12.32
CA THR A 89 -4.73 -12.05 -11.61
C THR A 89 -5.63 -11.25 -12.53
N THR A 90 -6.85 -11.72 -12.76
CA THR A 90 -7.81 -11.12 -13.69
C THR A 90 -9.03 -10.60 -12.94
N HIS A 91 -9.42 -9.35 -13.16
CA HIS A 91 -10.57 -8.74 -12.51
C HIS A 91 -11.88 -9.47 -12.88
N ASN A 92 -12.77 -9.74 -11.92
CA ASN A 92 -14.00 -10.52 -12.12
C ASN A 92 -14.92 -9.92 -13.19
N ASN A 93 -14.97 -8.59 -13.28
CA ASN A 93 -15.72 -7.85 -14.29
C ASN A 93 -14.88 -7.43 -15.51
N ALA A 94 -13.81 -8.17 -15.85
CA ALA A 94 -12.91 -7.82 -16.96
C ALA A 94 -13.68 -7.51 -18.27
N ALA A 95 -14.66 -8.34 -18.62
CA ALA A 95 -15.45 -8.17 -19.85
C ALA A 95 -16.36 -6.92 -19.87
N LYS A 96 -16.69 -6.36 -18.70
CA LYS A 96 -17.54 -5.16 -18.57
C LYS A 96 -16.74 -3.86 -18.45
N ARG A 97 -15.41 -3.96 -18.29
CA ARG A 97 -14.55 -2.79 -18.15
C ARG A 97 -14.17 -2.24 -19.51
N GLU A 98 -13.88 -0.95 -19.53
CA GLU A 98 -13.41 -0.25 -20.71
C GLU A 98 -12.13 -0.87 -21.27
N LYS A 99 -11.95 -0.86 -22.59
CA LYS A 99 -10.78 -1.48 -23.26
C LYS A 99 -9.44 -0.88 -22.83
N TRP A 100 -9.44 0.38 -22.39
CA TRP A 100 -8.24 1.05 -21.88
C TRP A 100 -7.94 0.71 -20.41
N SER A 101 -8.90 0.13 -19.68
CA SER A 101 -8.68 -0.33 -18.32
C SER A 101 -7.85 -1.59 -18.37
N ARG A 102 -6.69 -1.56 -17.70
CA ARG A 102 -5.98 -2.80 -17.40
C ARG A 102 -6.85 -3.66 -16.48
N VAL A 103 -6.95 -4.96 -16.79
CA VAL A 103 -7.79 -5.92 -16.05
C VAL A 103 -7.02 -7.15 -15.61
N GLU A 104 -5.79 -7.33 -16.11
CA GLU A 104 -4.89 -8.44 -15.78
C GLU A 104 -3.58 -7.92 -15.23
N TYR A 105 -3.10 -8.61 -14.20
CA TYR A 105 -1.85 -8.30 -13.52
C TYR A 105 -1.03 -9.57 -13.27
N GLU A 106 0.20 -9.59 -13.76
CA GLU A 106 1.18 -10.63 -13.49
C GLU A 106 1.77 -10.49 -12.07
N VAL A 107 1.78 -11.61 -11.35
CA VAL A 107 2.43 -11.76 -10.04
C VAL A 107 3.43 -12.90 -10.13
N THR A 108 4.69 -12.61 -9.82
CA THR A 108 5.78 -13.58 -9.76
C THR A 108 6.17 -13.85 -8.32
N ILE A 109 6.59 -15.08 -8.06
CA ILE A 109 7.07 -15.54 -6.76
C ILE A 109 8.52 -15.98 -6.92
N ASN A 110 9.38 -15.58 -5.99
CA ASN A 110 10.75 -16.05 -5.95
C ASN A 110 10.83 -17.55 -5.57
N ASP A 111 11.94 -18.22 -5.87
CA ASP A 111 12.12 -19.67 -5.66
C ASP A 111 11.91 -20.09 -4.19
N ASP A 112 12.29 -19.23 -3.24
CA ASP A 112 12.11 -19.43 -1.80
C ASP A 112 10.67 -19.18 -1.31
N LYS A 113 9.76 -18.77 -2.19
CA LYS A 113 8.34 -18.46 -1.91
C LYS A 113 8.12 -17.38 -0.83
N SER A 114 9.14 -16.58 -0.58
CA SER A 114 9.13 -15.52 0.44
C SER A 114 8.74 -14.15 -0.11
N ILE A 115 8.93 -13.93 -1.42
CA ILE A 115 8.76 -12.64 -2.08
C ILE A 115 7.74 -12.79 -3.21
N PHE A 116 6.73 -11.93 -3.16
CA PHE A 116 5.70 -11.78 -4.19
C PHE A 116 5.93 -10.43 -4.86
N THR A 117 6.17 -10.44 -6.16
CA THR A 117 6.36 -9.23 -6.97
C THR A 117 5.19 -9.11 -7.93
N CYS A 118 4.50 -7.98 -7.89
CA CYS A 118 3.43 -7.68 -8.83
C CYS A 118 3.87 -6.57 -9.78
N GLU A 119 3.55 -6.72 -11.06
CA GLU A 119 3.89 -5.72 -12.07
C GLU A 119 3.23 -4.35 -11.87
N CYS A 120 2.24 -4.23 -10.97
CA CYS A 120 1.65 -2.93 -10.63
C CYS A 120 2.61 -2.00 -9.85
N GLY A 121 3.71 -2.51 -9.29
CA GLY A 121 4.74 -1.72 -8.62
C GLY A 121 4.35 -1.13 -7.26
N GLN A 122 3.20 -1.51 -6.68
CA GLN A 122 2.68 -0.90 -5.45
C GLN A 122 3.65 -1.01 -4.27
N PHE A 123 4.36 -2.14 -4.16
CA PHE A 123 5.25 -2.39 -3.03
C PHE A 123 6.49 -1.49 -3.09
N GLU A 124 7.03 -1.26 -4.27
CA GLU A 124 8.18 -0.39 -4.51
C GLU A 124 7.86 1.06 -4.13
N HIS A 125 6.62 1.49 -4.33
CA HIS A 125 6.17 2.85 -4.04
C HIS A 125 5.69 3.06 -2.59
N THR A 126 4.99 2.08 -2.02
CA THR A 126 4.30 2.25 -0.72
C THR A 126 4.79 1.31 0.37
N ARG A 127 5.66 0.33 0.04
CA ARG A 127 6.09 -0.76 0.93
C ARG A 127 4.94 -1.63 1.45
N MET A 128 3.81 -1.64 0.73
CA MET A 128 2.63 -2.44 1.01
C MET A 128 2.31 -3.36 -0.17
N LEU A 129 1.92 -4.60 0.12
CA LEU A 129 1.48 -5.53 -0.92
C LEU A 129 0.20 -5.01 -1.58
N CYS A 130 0.13 -5.08 -2.92
CA CYS A 130 -1.08 -4.77 -3.66
C CYS A 130 -2.16 -5.84 -3.51
N CYS A 131 -3.40 -5.49 -3.86
CA CYS A 131 -4.53 -6.42 -3.89
C CYS A 131 -4.28 -7.64 -4.81
N HIS A 132 -3.51 -7.48 -5.90
CA HIS A 132 -3.15 -8.57 -6.82
C HIS A 132 -2.25 -9.60 -6.14
N ALA A 133 -1.14 -9.16 -5.55
CA ALA A 133 -0.22 -10.05 -4.83
C ALA A 133 -0.90 -10.71 -3.62
N LEU A 134 -1.74 -9.95 -2.90
CA LEU A 134 -2.50 -10.48 -1.76
C LEU A 134 -3.52 -11.55 -2.15
N ARG A 135 -3.97 -11.58 -3.41
CA ARG A 135 -4.95 -12.55 -3.89
C ARG A 135 -4.32 -13.89 -4.28
N VAL A 136 -3.04 -13.89 -4.67
CA VAL A 136 -2.26 -15.09 -5.03
C VAL A 136 -1.87 -15.95 -3.82
N ARG A 137 -1.96 -15.38 -2.61
CA ARG A 137 -1.59 -16.03 -1.34
C ARG A 137 -2.28 -17.38 -1.07
#